data_AF-A0A967Z5C5-F1
#
_entry.id   AF-A0A967Z5C5-F1
#
_cell.length_a   1.000
_cell.length_b   1.000
_cell.length_c   1.000
_cell.angle_alpha   90.00
_cell.angle_beta   90.00
_cell.angle_gamma   90.00
#
_symmetry.space_group_name_H-M   'P 1'
#
loop_
_entity.id
_entity.type
_entity.pdbx_description
1 polymer ?
#
loop_
_entity_poly.entity_id
_entity_poly.type
_entity_poly.pdbx_seq_one_letter_code
_entity_poly.pdbx_strand_id
1 'polypeptide(L)'
;MKINLRWVIQALAFIGCVYFFMNIWNESKQIFATASDPDFLFIGFNGLLFLICFFVMALTSYLKQKNNGTLKNPIPLFEKLLSKIGLA
;
A
#
# COMPACT_ATOMS: atom_id res chain seq x y z
N MET A 1 3.69 -13.09 -24.52
CA MET A 1 3.15 -11.91 -23.80
C MET A 1 4.16 -11.53 -22.71
N LYS A 2 4.86 -10.39 -22.80
CA LYS A 2 5.82 -9.97 -21.76
C LYS A 2 5.02 -9.40 -20.58
N ILE A 3 4.90 -10.18 -19.51
CA ILE A 3 4.31 -9.69 -18.27
C ILE A 3 5.24 -8.61 -17.71
N ASN A 4 4.76 -7.38 -17.68
CA ASN A 4 5.49 -6.27 -17.09
C ASN A 4 5.47 -6.45 -15.56
N LEU A 5 6.64 -6.75 -14.97
CA LEU A 5 6.82 -6.98 -13.52
C LEU A 5 6.15 -5.92 -12.63
N ARG A 6 6.13 -4.65 -13.09
CA ARG A 6 5.42 -3.55 -12.42
C ARG A 6 3.92 -3.82 -12.21
N TRP A 7 3.23 -4.36 -13.21
CA TRP A 7 1.81 -4.66 -13.12
C TRP A 7 1.55 -5.84 -12.18
N VAL A 8 2.48 -6.80 -12.10
CA VAL A 8 2.43 -7.89 -11.12
C VAL A 8 2.57 -7.34 -9.71
N ILE A 9 3.56 -6.48 -9.46
CA ILE A 9 3.76 -5.85 -8.15
C ILE A 9 2.53 -5.02 -7.75
N GLN A 10 1.96 -4.26 -8.68
CA GLN A 10 0.77 -3.45 -8.40
C GLN A 10 -0.47 -4.32 -8.13
N ALA A 11 -0.66 -5.41 -8.87
CA ALA A 11 -1.74 -6.36 -8.63
C ALA A 11 -1.60 -7.08 -7.28
N LEU A 12 -0.39 -7.53 -6.94
CA LEU A 12 -0.10 -8.15 -5.64
C LEU A 12 -0.33 -7.16 -4.49
N ALA A 13 0.12 -5.92 -4.62
CA ALA A 13 -0.11 -4.88 -3.63
C ALA A 13 -1.60 -4.55 -3.47
N PHE A 14 -2.37 -4.56 -4.56
CA PHE A 14 -3.82 -4.39 -4.52
C PHE A 14 -4.51 -5.55 -3.78
N ILE A 15 -4.19 -6.80 -4.12
CA ILE A 15 -4.73 -7.98 -3.44
C ILE A 15 -4.39 -7.94 -1.95
N GLY A 16 -3.14 -7.58 -1.61
CA GLY A 16 -2.71 -7.39 -0.22
C GLY A 16 -3.51 -6.33 0.51
N CYS A 17 -3.72 -5.16 -0.10
CA CYS A 17 -4.57 -4.11 0.47
C CYS A 17 -5.99 -4.60 0.74
N VAL A 18 -6.62 -5.28 -0.22
CA VAL A 18 -7.97 -5.82 -0.03
C VAL A 18 -7.99 -6.84 1.11
N TYR A 19 -7.03 -7.76 1.15
CA TYR A 19 -6.93 -8.78 2.19
C TYR A 19 -6.79 -8.15 3.59
N PHE A 20 -5.82 -7.25 3.78
CA PHE A 20 -5.59 -6.60 5.08
C PHE A 20 -6.77 -5.71 5.47
N PHE A 21 -7.38 -5.01 4.52
CA PHE A 21 -8.59 -4.22 4.78
C PHE A 21 -9.75 -5.11 5.26
N MET A 22 -9.98 -6.26 4.62
CA MET A 22 -11.03 -7.19 5.04
C MET A 22 -10.79 -7.73 6.45
N ASN A 23 -9.54 -8.04 6.81
CA ASN A 23 -9.21 -8.44 8.18
C ASN A 23 -9.45 -7.31 9.18
N ILE A 24 -8.98 -6.09 8.90
CA ILE A 24 -9.25 -4.92 9.75
C ILE A 24 -10.75 -4.70 9.91
N TRP A 25 -11.51 -4.80 8.82
CA TRP A 25 -12.96 -4.59 8.82
C TRP A 25 -13.68 -5.64 9.67
N ASN A 26 -13.34 -6.93 9.50
CA ASN A 26 -13.96 -8.01 10.25
C ASN A 26 -13.65 -7.91 11.75
N GLU A 27 -12.40 -7.62 12.09
CA GLU A 27 -11.95 -7.49 13.48
C GLU A 27 -12.50 -6.22 14.14
N SER A 28 -12.62 -5.11 13.38
CA SER A 28 -13.21 -3.88 13.92
C SER A 28 -14.64 -4.11 14.43
N LYS A 29 -15.42 -4.99 13.78
CA LYS A 29 -16.76 -5.38 14.24
C LYS A 29 -16.74 -6.18 15.54
N GLN A 30 -15.70 -7.01 15.74
CA GLN A 30 -15.55 -7.82 16.95
C GLN A 30 -15.13 -6.97 18.15
N ILE A 31 -14.27 -5.96 17.94
CA ILE A 31 -13.87 -5.02 19.01
C ILE A 31 -15.09 -4.27 19.57
N PHE A 32 -16.07 -3.93 18.74
CA PHE A 32 -17.30 -3.28 19.23
C PHE A 32 -18.23 -4.24 20.01
N ALA A 33 -18.04 -5.56 19.91
CA ALA A 33 -18.83 -6.57 20.61
C ALA A 33 -18.18 -7.01 21.93
N THR A 34 -16.87 -7.28 21.92
CA THR A 34 -16.09 -7.73 23.07
C THR A 34 -14.62 -7.36 22.84
N ALA A 35 -14.23 -6.14 23.21
CA ALA A 35 -12.85 -5.68 23.02
C ALA A 35 -11.89 -6.40 23.96
N SER A 36 -10.85 -7.04 23.42
CA SER A 36 -9.71 -7.53 24.18
C SER A 36 -8.38 -6.94 23.65
N ASP A 37 -7.38 -6.78 24.52
CA ASP A 37 -6.05 -6.26 24.15
C ASP A 37 -5.38 -6.95 22.93
N PRO A 38 -5.46 -8.30 22.73
CA PRO A 38 -4.89 -8.93 21.54
C PRO A 38 -5.58 -8.52 20.24
N ASP A 39 -6.86 -8.13 20.26
CA ASP A 39 -7.59 -7.70 19.06
C ASP A 39 -7.05 -6.37 18.53
N PHE A 40 -6.67 -5.46 19.43
CA PHE A 40 -6.05 -4.19 19.06
C PHE A 40 -4.68 -4.36 18.42
N LEU A 41 -3.85 -5.28 18.93
CA LEU A 41 -2.54 -5.59 18.35
C LEU A 41 -2.69 -6.19 16.95
N PHE A 42 -3.66 -7.08 16.77
CA PHE A 42 -3.93 -7.69 15.47
C PHE A 42 -4.41 -6.67 14.44
N ILE A 43 -5.34 -5.77 14.82
CA ILE A 43 -5.77 -4.68 13.92
C ILE A 43 -4.62 -3.74 13.62
N GLY A 44 -3.82 -3.35 14.62
CA GLY A 44 -2.67 -2.47 14.42
C GLY A 44 -1.66 -3.04 13.43
N PHE A 45 -1.35 -4.33 13.55
CA PHE A 45 -0.45 -5.02 12.64
C PHE A 45 -1.01 -5.13 11.21
N ASN A 46 -2.27 -5.54 11.05
CA ASN A 46 -2.92 -5.58 9.74
C ASN A 46 -3.03 -4.17 9.13
N GLY A 47 -3.27 -3.14 9.96
CA GLY A 47 -3.27 -1.73 9.57
C GLY A 47 -1.92 -1.27 9.02
N LEU A 48 -0.82 -1.64 9.68
CA LEU A 48 0.52 -1.35 9.20
C LEU A 48 0.79 -2.03 7.84
N LEU A 49 0.44 -3.31 7.71
CA LEU A 49 0.59 -4.05 6.46
C LEU A 49 -0.27 -3.47 5.33
N PHE A 50 -1.50 -3.05 5.63
CA PHE A 50 -2.36 -2.33 4.69
C PHE A 50 -1.69 -1.04 4.20
N LEU A 51 -1.13 -0.24 5.11
CA LEU A 51 -0.43 1.00 4.75
C LEU A 51 0.79 0.74 3.86
N ILE A 52 1.54 -0.34 4.13
CA ILE A 52 2.67 -0.75 3.30
C ILE A 52 2.19 -1.11 1.89
N CYS A 53 1.15 -1.94 1.76
CA CYS A 53 0.57 -2.28 0.47
C CYS A 53 0.07 -1.05 -0.29
N PHE A 54 -0.60 -0.14 0.41
CA PHE A 54 -1.13 1.10 -0.16
C PHE A 54 0.01 2.01 -0.64
N PHE A 55 1.07 2.12 0.15
CA PHE A 55 2.26 2.89 -0.20
C PHE A 55 2.96 2.33 -1.45
N VAL A 56 3.11 1.01 -1.56
CA VAL A 56 3.68 0.36 -2.76
C VAL A 56 2.82 0.63 -3.99
N MET A 57 1.49 0.58 -3.88
CA MET A 57 0.60 0.95 -4.99
C MET A 57 0.73 2.43 -5.36
N ALA A 58 0.77 3.33 -4.38
CA ALA A 58 0.92 4.76 -4.62
C ALA A 58 2.25 5.07 -5.31
N LEU A 59 3.35 4.45 -4.86
CA LEU A 59 4.68 4.62 -5.44
C LEU A 59 4.77 4.08 -6.87
N THR A 60 4.21 2.89 -7.14
CA THR A 60 4.19 2.31 -8.48
C THR A 60 3.33 3.11 -9.46
N SER A 61 2.20 3.66 -8.98
CA SER A 61 1.38 4.60 -9.76
C SER A 61 2.10 5.91 -10.03
N TYR A 62 2.81 6.46 -9.04
CA TYR A 62 3.61 7.67 -9.18
C TYR A 62 4.73 7.49 -10.21
N LEU A 63 5.50 6.40 -10.11
CA LEU A 63 6.55 6.05 -11.07
C LEU A 63 6.00 5.91 -12.49
N LYS A 64 4.79 5.34 -12.65
CA LYS A 64 4.13 5.28 -13.95
C LYS A 64 3.82 6.67 -14.50
N GLN A 65 3.28 7.57 -13.68
CA GLN A 65 2.98 8.93 -14.10
C GLN A 65 4.24 9.73 -14.44
N LYS A 66 5.33 9.54 -13.66
CA LYS A 66 6.65 10.14 -13.92
C LYS A 66 7.23 9.65 -15.25
N ASN A 67 7.29 8.33 -15.46
CA ASN A 67 7.82 7.74 -16.70
C ASN A 67 7.00 8.09 -17.95
N ASN A 68 5.69 8.29 -17.80
CA ASN A 68 4.81 8.65 -18.90
C ASN A 68 4.76 10.18 -19.15
N GLY A 69 5.46 10.99 -18.36
CA GLY A 69 5.45 12.46 -18.48
C GLY A 69 4.11 13.10 -18.12
N THR A 70 3.18 12.38 -17.49
CA THR A 70 1.85 12.88 -17.12
C THR A 70 1.81 13.46 -15.71
N LEU A 71 2.93 13.40 -14.97
CA LEU A 71 3.03 13.89 -13.61
C LEU A 71 3.08 15.43 -13.59
N LYS A 72 1.97 16.06 -13.19
CA LYS A 72 1.87 17.53 -13.13
C LYS A 72 2.48 18.13 -11.86
N ASN A 73 2.30 17.44 -10.73
CA ASN A 73 2.80 17.90 -9.43
C ASN A 73 3.66 16.79 -8.80
N PRO A 74 4.99 16.93 -8.79
CA PRO A 74 5.85 15.97 -8.11
C PRO A 74 5.62 16.02 -6.61
N ILE A 75 5.53 14.86 -5.98
CA ILE A 75 5.32 14.73 -4.54
C ILE A 75 6.71 14.71 -3.89
N PRO A 76 7.09 15.71 -3.06
CA PRO A 76 8.46 15.83 -2.53
C PRO A 76 8.92 14.60 -1.75
N LEU A 77 8.00 13.96 -1.01
CA LEU A 77 8.27 12.74 -0.27
C LEU A 77 8.67 11.58 -1.20
N PHE A 78 7.97 11.41 -2.33
CA PHE A 78 8.27 10.36 -3.30
C PHE A 78 9.56 10.65 -4.07
N GLU A 79 9.82 11.89 -4.47
CA GLU A 79 11.11 12.24 -5.10
C GLU A 79 12.29 11.97 -4.17
N LYS A 80 12.16 12.31 -2.87
CA LYS A 80 13.20 12.03 -1.86
C LYS A 80 13.40 10.53 -1.60
N LEU A 81 12.33 9.74 -1.70
CA LEU A 81 12.40 8.29 -1.60
C LEU A 81 13.05 7.68 -2.84
N LEU A 82 12.64 8.09 -4.03
CA LEU A 82 13.20 7.61 -5.30
C LEU A 82 14.68 7.97 -5.43
N SER A 83 15.10 9.16 -4.99
CA SER A 83 16.51 9.55 -4.99
C SER A 83 17.37 8.72 -4.05
N LYS A 84 16.84 8.30 -2.90
CA LYS A 84 17.53 7.36 -1.99
C LYS A 84 17.66 5.95 -2.54
N ILE A 85 16.75 5.54 -3.42
CA ILE A 85 16.72 4.20 -4.01
C ILE A 85 17.44 4.17 -5.37
N GLY A 86 17.95 5.31 -5.86
CA GLY A 86 18.62 5.41 -7.16
C GLY A 86 17.67 5.33 -8.36
N LEU A 87 16.40 5.62 -8.14
CA LEU A 87 15.31 5.59 -9.13
C LEU A 87 14.81 7.01 -9.49
N ALA A 88 15.59 8.05 -9.15
CA ALA A 88 15.28 9.45 -9.43
C ALA A 88 15.43 9.79 -10.92
#